data_AF-A0A3L9JA52-F1
#
_entry.id   AF-A0A3L9JA52-F1
#
_cell.length_a   1.000
_cell.length_b   1.000
_cell.length_c   1.000
_cell.angle_alpha   90.00
_cell.angle_beta   90.00
_cell.angle_gamma   90.00
#
_symmetry.space_group_name_H-M   'P 1'
#
loop_
_entity.id
_entity.type
_entity.pdbx_description
1 polymer ?
#
loop_
_entity_poly.entity_id
_entity_poly.type
_entity_poly.pdbx_seq_one_letter_code
_entity_poly.pdbx_strand_id
1 'polypeptide(L)'
;LAESFLKVSLAALSAPFSAALRQGLQASETVLVHYDWPGNIRELRNMMERLALFLSVEPTPDLTPQFLQLLLPELARESAKTPAPRLLTPQQALEKFNGDKTAAANYLGISRTTFWRRLKS
;
A
#
# COMPACT_ATOMS: atom_id res chain seq x y z
N LEU A 1 -12.34 4.54 2.06
CA LEU A 1 -11.52 4.38 0.85
C LEU A 1 -11.28 2.90 0.47
N ALA A 2 -10.93 2.03 1.42
CA ALA A 2 -10.77 0.60 1.15
C ALA A 2 -12.05 -0.05 0.55
N GLU A 3 -13.20 0.15 1.22
CA GLU A 3 -14.49 -0.36 0.75
C GLU A 3 -14.82 0.11 -0.68
N SER A 4 -14.58 1.38 -1.00
CA SER A 4 -14.86 1.91 -2.33
C SER A 4 -14.00 1.25 -3.40
N PHE A 5 -12.70 1.02 -3.14
CA PHE A 5 -11.85 0.32 -4.09
C PHE A 5 -12.26 -1.13 -4.25
N LEU A 6 -12.55 -1.82 -3.14
CA LEU A 6 -12.98 -3.21 -3.19
C LEU A 6 -14.28 -3.39 -3.98
N LYS A 7 -15.26 -2.50 -3.81
CA LYS A 7 -16.49 -2.49 -4.61
C LYS A 7 -16.22 -2.34 -6.10
N VAL A 8 -15.36 -1.39 -6.47
CA VAL A 8 -14.99 -1.15 -7.88
C VAL A 8 -14.31 -2.39 -8.48
N SER A 9 -13.36 -2.98 -7.76
CA SER A 9 -12.63 -4.17 -8.23
C SER A 9 -13.53 -5.40 -8.34
N LEU A 10 -14.43 -5.64 -7.39
CA LEU A 10 -15.40 -6.74 -7.45
C LEU A 10 -16.39 -6.55 -8.61
N ALA A 11 -16.88 -5.33 -8.83
CA ALA A 11 -17.75 -5.03 -9.96
C ALA A 11 -17.08 -5.31 -11.30
N ALA A 12 -15.79 -4.98 -11.45
CA ALA A 12 -15.00 -5.30 -12.65
C ALA A 12 -14.86 -6.82 -12.89
N LEU A 13 -14.93 -7.62 -11.83
CA LEU A 13 -14.85 -9.09 -11.87
C LEU A 13 -16.23 -9.77 -11.87
N SER A 14 -17.32 -9.00 -11.97
CA SER A 14 -18.70 -9.50 -11.84
C SER A 14 -18.97 -10.26 -10.53
N ALA A 15 -18.23 -9.94 -9.47
CA ALA A 15 -18.37 -10.53 -8.15
C ALA A 15 -19.22 -9.65 -7.22
N PRO A 16 -20.11 -10.22 -6.39
CA PRO A 16 -20.98 -9.44 -5.51
C PRO A 16 -20.25 -8.91 -4.27
N PHE A 17 -20.55 -7.66 -3.89
CA PHE A 17 -20.14 -7.13 -2.59
C PHE A 17 -21.26 -7.34 -1.55
N SER A 18 -21.12 -8.37 -0.72
CA SER A 18 -22.13 -8.78 0.27
C SER A 18 -22.04 -8.00 1.59
N ALA A 19 -23.10 -8.07 2.41
CA ALA A 19 -23.09 -7.50 3.75
C ALA A 19 -22.04 -8.15 4.66
N ALA A 20 -21.80 -9.45 4.49
CA ALA A 20 -20.77 -10.17 5.23
C ALA A 20 -19.35 -9.68 4.89
N LEU A 21 -19.07 -9.43 3.60
CA LEU A 21 -17.81 -8.82 3.17
C LEU A 21 -17.61 -7.43 3.77
N ARG A 22 -18.67 -6.62 3.88
CA ARG A 22 -18.59 -5.33 4.56
C ARG A 22 -18.23 -5.49 6.03
N GLN A 23 -18.88 -6.43 6.73
CA GLN A 23 -18.59 -6.68 8.16
C GLN A 23 -17.16 -7.19 8.38
N GLY A 24 -16.69 -8.13 7.56
CA GLY A 24 -15.31 -8.61 7.64
C GLY A 24 -14.29 -7.49 7.35
N LEU A 25 -14.55 -6.66 6.35
CA LEU A 25 -13.68 -5.51 6.05
C LEU A 25 -13.64 -4.50 7.21
N GLN A 26 -14.78 -4.24 7.87
CA GLN A 26 -14.85 -3.40 9.07
C GLN A 26 -14.10 -4.02 10.26
N ALA A 27 -14.24 -5.33 10.48
CA ALA A 27 -13.51 -6.03 11.53
C ALA A 27 -11.98 -5.97 11.35
N SER A 28 -11.54 -5.84 10.10
CA SER A 28 -10.13 -5.69 9.72
C SER A 28 -9.69 -4.24 9.48
N GLU A 29 -10.54 -3.26 9.76
CA GLU A 29 -10.22 -1.84 9.56
C GLU A 29 -9.00 -1.41 10.36
N THR A 30 -8.84 -1.95 11.57
CA THR A 30 -7.68 -1.65 12.42
C THR A 30 -6.36 -2.00 11.72
N VAL A 31 -6.27 -3.15 11.05
CA VAL A 31 -5.05 -3.55 10.32
C VAL A 31 -4.79 -2.60 9.15
N LEU A 32 -5.82 -2.19 8.42
CA LEU A 32 -5.70 -1.29 7.29
C LEU A 32 -5.33 0.15 7.71
N VAL A 33 -5.81 0.61 8.87
CA VAL A 33 -5.54 1.94 9.40
C VAL A 33 -4.14 2.06 9.99
N HIS A 34 -3.62 0.97 10.59
CA HIS A 34 -2.28 0.96 11.19
C HIS A 34 -1.14 0.72 10.20
N TYR A 35 -1.46 0.46 8.93
CA TYR A 35 -0.47 0.35 7.85
C TYR A 35 -0.02 1.74 7.40
N ASP A 36 1.28 1.96 7.20
CA ASP A 36 1.88 3.28 6.90
C ASP A 36 1.68 3.72 5.43
N TRP A 37 1.14 2.83 4.58
CA TRP A 37 0.83 3.08 3.16
C TRP A 37 1.95 3.83 2.41
N PRO A 38 3.18 3.28 2.33
CA PRO A 38 4.34 3.94 1.73
C PRO A 38 4.12 4.39 0.27
N GLY A 39 3.22 3.72 -0.46
CA GLY A 39 2.81 4.05 -1.82
C GLY A 39 1.47 4.78 -1.97
N ASN A 40 0.90 5.31 -0.88
CA ASN A 40 -0.38 6.03 -0.82
C ASN A 40 -1.58 5.21 -1.37
N ILE A 41 -2.56 5.92 -1.95
CA ILE A 41 -3.81 5.40 -2.56
C ILE A 41 -3.55 4.29 -3.59
N ARG A 42 -2.39 4.28 -4.26
CA ARG A 42 -2.05 3.24 -5.26
C ARG A 42 -1.86 1.87 -4.60
N GLU A 43 -1.20 1.81 -3.45
CA GLU A 43 -1.02 0.55 -2.73
C GLU A 43 -2.35 0.03 -2.18
N LEU A 44 -3.16 0.91 -1.60
CA LEU A 44 -4.51 0.54 -1.15
C LEU A 44 -5.35 -0.02 -2.30
N ARG A 45 -5.30 0.62 -3.48
CA ARG A 45 -5.95 0.10 -4.69
C ARG A 45 -5.44 -1.29 -5.07
N ASN A 46 -4.13 -1.47 -5.19
CA ASN A 46 -3.52 -2.74 -5.57
C ASN A 46 -3.86 -3.87 -4.58
N MET A 47 -3.95 -3.57 -3.28
CA MET A 47 -4.37 -4.53 -2.26
C MET A 47 -5.84 -4.91 -2.41
N MET A 48 -6.73 -3.93 -2.63
CA MET A 48 -8.16 -4.21 -2.83
C MET A 48 -8.44 -4.94 -4.15
N GLU A 49 -7.65 -4.70 -5.20
CA GLU A 49 -7.71 -5.45 -6.46
C GLU A 49 -7.34 -6.93 -6.26
N ARG A 50 -6.26 -7.21 -5.53
CA ARG A 50 -5.87 -8.59 -5.18
C ARG A 50 -6.91 -9.29 -4.32
N LEU A 51 -7.45 -8.57 -3.33
CA LEU A 51 -8.54 -9.09 -2.50
C LEU A 51 -9.77 -9.43 -3.34
N ALA A 52 -10.15 -8.57 -4.29
CA ALA A 52 -11.27 -8.81 -5.19
C ALA A 52 -11.02 -10.01 -6.12
N LEU A 53 -9.80 -10.17 -6.65
CA LEU A 53 -9.42 -11.32 -7.46
C LEU A 53 -9.59 -12.63 -6.69
N PHE A 54 -9.12 -12.68 -5.45
CA PHE A 54 -9.33 -13.85 -4.61
C PHE A 54 -10.82 -14.13 -4.39
N LEU A 55 -11.58 -13.11 -3.98
CA LEU A 55 -13.02 -13.23 -3.69
C LEU A 55 -13.86 -13.59 -4.93
N SER A 56 -13.39 -13.32 -6.14
CA SER A 56 -14.06 -13.74 -7.38
C SER A 56 -13.96 -15.24 -7.64
N VAL A 57 -12.94 -15.90 -7.08
CA VAL A 57 -12.71 -17.35 -7.23
C VAL A 57 -13.22 -18.09 -6.01
N GLU A 58 -12.91 -17.59 -4.81
CA GLU A 58 -13.34 -18.15 -3.52
C GLU A 58 -14.11 -17.09 -2.72
N PRO A 59 -15.44 -16.99 -2.92
CA PRO A 59 -16.27 -16.08 -2.14
C PRO A 59 -16.31 -16.52 -0.68
N THR A 60 -15.59 -15.80 0.18
CA THR A 60 -15.62 -16.03 1.63
C THR A 60 -16.17 -14.81 2.36
N PRO A 61 -17.08 -14.97 3.34
CA PRO A 61 -17.56 -13.87 4.17
C PRO A 61 -16.52 -13.40 5.20
N ASP A 62 -15.56 -14.25 5.56
CA ASP A 62 -14.68 -14.03 6.72
C ASP A 62 -13.36 -13.34 6.34
N LEU A 63 -13.42 -12.03 6.12
CA LEU A 63 -12.24 -11.18 6.00
C LEU A 63 -11.64 -10.88 7.38
N THR A 64 -11.16 -11.90 8.09
CA THR A 64 -10.49 -11.71 9.38
C THR A 64 -9.14 -10.99 9.22
N PRO A 65 -8.64 -10.30 10.26
CA PRO A 65 -7.30 -9.68 10.24
C PRO A 65 -6.20 -10.67 9.82
N GLN A 66 -6.26 -11.90 10.31
CA GLN A 66 -5.31 -12.97 10.01
C GLN A 66 -5.41 -13.40 8.54
N PHE A 67 -6.63 -13.52 8.01
CA PHE A 67 -6.84 -13.81 6.60
C PHE A 67 -6.28 -12.70 5.70
N LEU A 68 -6.54 -11.44 6.03
CA LEU A 68 -5.97 -10.32 5.27
C LEU A 68 -4.44 -10.32 5.34
N GLN A 69 -3.84 -10.61 6.50
CA GLN A 69 -2.38 -10.72 6.62
C GLN A 69 -1.79 -11.89 5.84
N LEU A 70 -2.54 -12.99 5.69
CA LEU A 70 -2.14 -14.13 4.86
C LEU A 70 -2.18 -13.80 3.37
N LEU A 71 -3.26 -13.15 2.92
CA LEU A 71 -3.48 -12.79 1.52
C LEU A 71 -2.66 -11.57 1.08
N LEU A 72 -2.45 -10.63 2.00
CA LEU A 72 -1.73 -9.37 1.83
C LEU A 72 -0.55 -9.35 2.82
N PRO A 73 0.53 -10.11 2.55
CA PRO A 73 1.66 -10.26 3.46
C PRO A 73 2.37 -8.94 3.76
N GLU A 74 2.15 -7.89 2.97
CA GLU A 74 2.61 -6.54 3.25
C GLU A 74 2.03 -6.01 4.56
N LEU A 75 0.75 -6.29 4.86
CA LEU A 75 0.10 -5.91 6.12
C LEU A 75 0.73 -6.62 7.33
N ALA A 76 1.25 -7.84 7.13
CA ALA A 76 1.96 -8.59 8.18
C ALA A 76 3.40 -8.10 8.38
N ARG A 77 4.07 -7.68 7.30
CA ARG A 77 5.48 -7.23 7.31
C ARG A 77 5.70 -5.94 8.10
N GLU A 78 4.69 -5.11 8.29
CA GLU A 78 4.85 -3.85 9.04
C GLU A 78 4.83 -4.06 10.57
N SER A 79 4.27 -5.18 11.06
CA SER A 79 4.40 -5.60 12.45
C SER A 79 5.85 -5.99 12.80
N ALA A 80 6.56 -6.56 11.83
CA ALA A 80 8.00 -6.75 11.88
C ALA A 80 8.69 -5.50 11.33
N LYS A 81 8.81 -4.44 12.15
CA LYS A 81 9.59 -3.22 11.85
C LYS A 81 11.00 -3.55 11.33
N THR A 82 11.10 -3.86 10.04
CA THR A 82 12.25 -3.46 9.25
C THR A 82 11.95 -2.01 8.97
N PRO A 83 12.77 -1.06 9.45
CA PRO A 83 12.58 0.31 9.04
C PRO A 83 12.62 0.28 7.53
N ALA A 84 11.52 0.64 6.87
CA ALA A 84 11.67 1.27 5.56
C ALA A 84 12.78 2.31 5.79
N PRO A 85 13.92 2.24 5.07
CA PRO A 85 14.98 3.20 5.30
C PRO A 85 14.28 4.55 5.19
N ARG A 86 14.29 5.36 6.26
CA ARG A 86 13.72 6.72 6.24
C ARG A 86 14.21 7.31 4.94
N LEU A 87 13.31 7.43 3.95
CA LEU A 87 13.70 7.93 2.65
C LEU A 87 14.16 9.34 2.96
N LEU A 88 15.48 9.56 2.86
CA LEU A 88 16.07 10.83 3.20
C LEU A 88 15.34 11.90 2.41
N THR A 89 15.14 13.06 3.01
CA THR A 89 14.69 14.21 2.21
C THR A 89 15.70 14.42 1.07
N PRO A 90 15.28 15.01 -0.07
CA PRO A 90 16.22 15.33 -1.15
C PRO A 90 17.44 16.11 -0.66
N GLN A 91 17.31 17.00 0.34
CA GLN A 91 18.45 17.68 0.97
C GLN A 91 19.37 16.69 1.71
N GLN A 92 18.84 15.84 2.57
CA GLN A 92 19.63 14.87 3.34
C GLN A 92 20.29 13.80 2.44
N ALA A 93 19.62 13.38 1.37
CA ALA A 93 20.19 12.50 0.37
C ALA A 93 21.35 13.22 -0.35
N LEU A 94 21.19 14.50 -0.69
CA LEU A 94 22.23 15.28 -1.33
C LEU A 94 23.47 15.42 -0.42
N GLU A 95 23.29 15.69 0.87
CA GLU A 95 24.38 15.74 1.86
C GLU A 95 25.08 14.38 1.99
N LYS A 96 24.31 13.30 2.09
CA LYS A 96 24.86 11.93 2.19
C LYS A 96 25.73 11.54 1.01
N PHE A 97 25.38 12.00 -0.20
CA PHE A 97 26.10 11.71 -1.43
C PHE A 97 27.03 12.87 -1.85
N ASN A 98 27.45 13.75 -0.92
CA ASN A 98 28.41 14.84 -1.16
C ASN A 98 28.04 15.72 -2.38
N GLY A 99 26.76 15.98 -2.59
CA GLY A 99 26.29 16.79 -3.71
C GLY A 99 26.01 16.01 -5.01
N ASP A 100 26.26 14.69 -5.05
CA ASP A 100 25.92 13.87 -6.22
C ASP A 100 24.40 13.62 -6.29
N LYS A 101 23.77 14.43 -7.14
CA LYS A 101 22.32 14.42 -7.39
C LYS A 101 21.84 13.15 -8.09
N THR A 102 22.71 12.50 -8.87
CA THR A 102 22.35 11.27 -9.58
C THR A 102 22.35 10.11 -8.59
N ALA A 103 23.41 10.00 -7.78
CA ALA A 103 23.49 9.00 -6.72
C ALA A 103 22.37 9.19 -5.68
N ALA A 104 22.09 10.43 -5.28
CA ALA A 104 21.01 10.76 -4.35
C ALA A 104 19.61 10.45 -4.92
N ALA A 105 19.35 10.75 -6.20
CA ALA A 105 18.08 10.43 -6.85
C ALA A 105 17.86 8.91 -6.97
N ASN A 106 18.91 8.19 -7.37
CA ASN A 106 18.90 6.72 -7.45
C ASN A 106 18.66 6.10 -6.07
N TYR A 107 19.30 6.62 -5.01
CA TYR A 107 19.08 6.17 -3.64
C TYR A 107 17.62 6.39 -3.17
N LEU A 108 17.00 7.48 -3.60
CA LEU A 108 15.59 7.77 -3.30
C LEU A 108 14.61 7.08 -4.26
N GLY A 109 15.09 6.29 -5.22
CA GLY A 109 14.25 5.58 -6.19
C GLY A 109 13.45 6.51 -7.12
N ILE A 110 13.90 7.74 -7.35
CA ILE A 110 13.22 8.72 -8.19
C ILE A 110 14.12 9.18 -9.34
N SER A 111 13.52 9.65 -10.44
CA SER A 111 14.30 10.22 -11.53
C SER A 111 15.06 11.47 -11.09
N ARG A 112 16.21 11.74 -11.70
CA ARG A 112 16.98 12.99 -11.48
C ARG A 112 16.13 14.25 -11.68
N THR A 113 15.19 14.25 -12.63
CA THR A 113 14.26 15.36 -12.86
C THR A 113 13.26 15.54 -11.71
N THR A 114 12.74 14.45 -11.14
CA THR A 114 11.86 14.47 -9.97
C THR A 114 12.60 14.94 -8.72
N PHE A 115 13.85 14.52 -8.55
CA PHE A 115 14.73 14.93 -7.46
C PHE A 115 14.96 16.45 -7.46
N TRP A 116 15.29 17.03 -8.62
CA TRP A 116 15.46 18.48 -8.78
C TRP A 116 14.21 19.29 -8.45
N ARG A 117 13.03 18.82 -8.87
CA ARG A 117 11.76 19.48 -8.57
C ARG A 117 11.51 19.54 -7.06
N ARG A 118 11.81 18.45 -6.34
CA ARG A 118 11.64 18.38 -4.87
C ARG A 118 12.68 19.20 -4.10
N LEU A 119 13.86 19.50 -4.66
CA LEU A 119 14.84 20.39 -4.05
C LEU A 119 14.48 21.88 -4.16
N LYS A 120 13.63 22.26 -5.11
CA LYS A 120 13.21 23.66 -5.37
C LYS A 120 11.88 24.04 -4.71
N SER A 121 11.20 23.09 -4.07
CA SER A 121 9.98 23.33 -3.28
C SER A 121 10.35 23.54 -1.82
#